data_AF-A0A6A6ZPY7-F1
#
_entry.id   AF-A0A6A6ZPY7-F1
#
_cell.length_a   1.000
_cell.length_b   1.000
_cell.length_c   1.000
_cell.angle_alpha   90.00
_cell.angle_beta   90.00
_cell.angle_gamma   90.00
#
_symmetry.space_group_name_H-M   'P 1'
#
loop_
_entity.id
_entity.type
_entity.pdbx_description
1 polymer ?
#
loop_
_entity_poly.entity_id
_entity_poly.type
_entity_poly.pdbx_seq_one_letter_code
_entity_poly.pdbx_strand_id
1 'polypeptide(L)'
;MSLPRELRNMVYDFIIKDLPKIINVSKDRLLASVFQLAMQGTAQTIVGGSTQYPLVTFLPGVAYVNNTIYTEFVPAYLSKIYLKVGASPDFLYLENFFETLPNGKGWDNILNLSLLNLASLARSPARANEVMDTIIGARALQVLVINFRLQDLYLPPDWRHPPCSREEALEYTNNPAKTAGAKYLMEQYEFHRLFAMKHLKRIIIKVEHGFFQQTPRSNCILGDLADVIRDGFRAASGVIDASVQQLTIAK
;
A
#
# COMPACT_ATOMS: atom_id res chain seq x y z
N MET A 1 -38.06 -13.14 -9.84
CA MET A 1 -37.08 -14.24 -9.99
C MET A 1 -35.68 -13.65 -9.88
N SER A 2 -34.84 -14.16 -8.97
CA SER A 2 -33.43 -13.74 -8.92
C SER A 2 -32.65 -14.46 -10.02
N LEU A 3 -31.84 -13.72 -10.77
CA LEU A 3 -30.90 -14.29 -11.74
C LEU A 3 -29.99 -15.31 -11.03
N PRO A 4 -29.75 -16.52 -11.58
CA PRO A 4 -28.74 -17.46 -11.09
C PRO A 4 -27.36 -16.81 -10.90
N ARG A 5 -26.58 -17.29 -9.92
CA ARG A 5 -25.29 -16.71 -9.54
C ARG A 5 -24.29 -16.72 -10.70
N GLU A 6 -24.31 -17.76 -11.52
CA GLU A 6 -23.46 -17.93 -12.69
C GLU A 6 -23.71 -16.82 -13.72
N LEU A 7 -24.98 -16.48 -13.92
CA LEU A 7 -25.37 -15.36 -14.80
C LEU A 7 -25.00 -14.01 -14.17
N ARG A 8 -25.18 -13.85 -12.85
CA ARG A 8 -24.74 -12.62 -12.15
C ARG A 8 -23.24 -12.41 -12.24
N ASN A 9 -22.43 -13.46 -12.08
CA ASN A 9 -20.97 -13.38 -12.20
C ASN A 9 -20.53 -12.89 -13.57
N MET A 10 -21.17 -13.36 -14.65
CA MET A 10 -20.88 -12.87 -16.00
C MET A 10 -21.21 -11.38 -16.16
N VAL A 11 -22.32 -10.92 -15.58
CA VAL A 11 -22.68 -9.50 -15.55
C VAL A 11 -21.68 -8.69 -14.73
N TYR A 12 -21.28 -9.18 -13.55
CA TYR A 12 -20.27 -8.53 -12.72
C TYR A 12 -18.93 -8.44 -13.43
N ASP A 13 -18.50 -9.50 -14.09
CA ASP A 13 -17.27 -9.52 -14.87
C ASP A 13 -17.31 -8.50 -16.02
N PHE A 14 -18.45 -8.37 -16.68
CA PHE A 14 -18.68 -7.36 -17.71
C PHE A 14 -18.59 -5.94 -17.12
N ILE A 15 -19.36 -5.63 -16.07
CA ILE A 15 -19.36 -4.31 -15.42
C ILE A 15 -17.97 -3.96 -14.90
N ILE A 16 -17.31 -4.90 -14.21
CA ILE A 16 -16.01 -4.66 -13.59
C ILE A 16 -14.97 -4.29 -14.65
N LYS A 17 -15.02 -4.84 -15.87
CA LYS A 17 -14.07 -4.50 -16.95
C LYS A 17 -13.96 -2.99 -17.17
N ASP A 18 -15.08 -2.28 -17.09
CA ASP A 18 -15.15 -0.85 -17.36
C ASP A 18 -14.86 0.04 -16.13
N LEU A 19 -14.68 -0.57 -14.95
CA LEU A 19 -14.39 0.15 -13.72
C LEU A 19 -12.90 0.50 -13.55
N PRO A 20 -12.58 1.55 -12.78
CA PRO A 20 -11.20 1.93 -12.48
C PRO A 20 -10.38 0.78 -11.89
N LYS A 21 -9.25 0.45 -12.54
CA LYS A 21 -8.37 -0.63 -12.07
C LYS A 21 -7.38 -0.21 -11.00
N ILE A 22 -7.21 1.09 -10.81
CA ILE A 22 -6.23 1.66 -9.89
C ILE A 22 -6.97 2.60 -8.95
N ILE A 23 -6.98 2.24 -7.67
CA ILE A 23 -7.67 3.00 -6.63
C ILE A 23 -6.63 3.66 -5.74
N ASN A 24 -6.69 4.98 -5.63
CA ASN A 24 -5.93 5.71 -4.63
C ASN A 24 -6.79 5.89 -3.37
N VAL A 25 -6.44 5.15 -2.32
CA VAL A 25 -7.25 5.08 -1.10
C VAL A 25 -7.28 6.42 -0.37
N SER A 26 -6.17 7.18 -0.38
CA SER A 26 -6.16 8.51 0.23
C SER A 26 -7.15 9.46 -0.45
N LYS A 27 -7.21 9.44 -1.78
CA LYS A 27 -8.18 10.26 -2.54
C LYS A 27 -9.61 9.85 -2.24
N ASP A 28 -9.88 8.55 -2.22
CA ASP A 28 -11.19 8.00 -1.95
C ASP A 28 -11.68 8.34 -0.52
N ARG A 29 -10.82 8.13 0.49
CA ARG A 29 -11.09 8.50 1.88
C ARG A 29 -11.40 9.99 2.03
N LEU A 30 -10.62 10.86 1.37
CA LEU A 30 -10.86 12.31 1.40
C LEU A 30 -12.21 12.66 0.77
N LEU A 31 -12.54 12.08 -0.39
CA LEU A 31 -13.84 12.27 -1.03
C LEU A 31 -14.98 11.79 -0.13
N ALA A 32 -14.86 10.60 0.46
CA ALA A 32 -15.86 10.04 1.38
C ALA A 32 -16.09 10.97 2.59
N SER A 33 -15.02 11.54 3.16
CA SER A 33 -15.13 12.49 4.28
C SER A 33 -15.81 13.80 3.88
N VAL A 34 -15.54 14.31 2.68
CA VAL A 34 -16.20 15.51 2.15
C VAL A 34 -17.69 15.26 1.94
N PHE A 35 -18.05 14.09 1.40
CA PHE A 35 -19.45 13.70 1.28
C PHE A 35 -20.14 13.61 2.64
N GLN A 36 -19.52 12.94 3.63
CA GLN A 36 -20.10 12.85 4.98
C GLN A 36 -20.35 14.23 5.61
N LEU A 37 -19.43 15.18 5.43
CA LEU A 37 -19.59 16.55 5.92
C LEU A 37 -20.71 17.31 5.19
N ALA A 38 -20.85 17.13 3.87
CA ALA A 38 -21.94 17.72 3.10
C ALA A 38 -23.32 17.16 3.51
N MET A 39 -23.37 15.89 3.92
CA MET A 39 -24.61 15.22 4.35
C MET A 39 -25.06 15.60 5.76
N GLN A 40 -24.15 16.07 6.63
CA GLN A 40 -24.54 16.58 7.95
C GLN A 40 -25.42 17.85 7.87
N GLY A 41 -25.49 18.50 6.69
CA GLY A 41 -26.34 19.67 6.44
C GLY A 41 -27.57 19.43 5.55
N THR A 42 -27.71 18.26 4.91
CA THR A 42 -28.80 18.00 3.95
C THR A 42 -29.30 16.56 4.00
N ALA A 43 -30.61 16.38 4.16
CA ALA A 43 -31.31 15.09 4.14
C ALA A 43 -31.44 14.49 2.71
N GLN A 44 -30.37 14.53 1.92
CA GLN A 44 -30.36 13.90 0.59
C GLN A 44 -29.85 12.47 0.68
N THR A 45 -30.67 11.51 0.29
CA THR A 45 -30.33 10.10 0.11
C THR A 45 -29.44 9.93 -1.12
N ILE A 46 -28.12 9.92 -0.93
CA ILE A 46 -27.25 9.30 -1.94
C ILE A 46 -27.63 7.82 -1.99
N VAL A 47 -27.86 7.30 -3.19
CA VAL A 47 -28.01 5.86 -3.42
C VAL A 47 -26.66 5.20 -3.16
N GLY A 48 -26.42 4.83 -1.91
CA GLY A 48 -25.23 4.11 -1.45
C GLY A 48 -24.67 4.64 -0.14
N GLY A 49 -24.40 3.73 0.79
CA GLY A 49 -23.92 4.04 2.15
C GLY A 49 -25.02 3.89 3.21
N SER A 50 -24.76 3.12 4.26
CA SER A 50 -25.59 3.03 5.47
C SER A 50 -24.69 2.90 6.71
N THR A 51 -25.27 2.88 7.91
CA THR A 51 -24.52 2.50 9.13
C THR A 51 -23.93 1.08 9.04
N GLN A 52 -24.46 0.24 8.16
CA GLN A 52 -23.97 -1.13 7.92
C GLN A 52 -22.98 -1.24 6.74
N TYR A 53 -22.96 -0.26 5.82
CA TYR A 53 -22.05 -0.24 4.66
C TYR A 53 -21.46 1.16 4.49
N PRO A 54 -20.20 1.42 4.85
CA PRO A 54 -19.60 2.73 4.63
C PRO A 54 -19.60 3.02 3.12
N LEU A 55 -19.92 4.26 2.76
CA LEU A 55 -19.79 4.71 1.38
C LEU A 55 -18.30 4.74 1.02
N VAL A 56 -17.97 4.01 -0.03
CA VAL A 56 -16.64 3.92 -0.62
C VAL A 56 -16.78 4.43 -2.04
N THR A 57 -16.17 5.58 -2.32
CA THR A 57 -16.52 6.36 -3.52
C THR A 57 -16.02 5.72 -4.81
N PHE A 58 -15.08 4.77 -4.73
CA PHE A 58 -14.63 3.97 -5.87
C PHE A 58 -15.56 2.80 -6.23
N LEU A 59 -16.55 2.46 -5.38
CA LEU A 59 -17.53 1.44 -5.69
C LEU A 59 -18.67 2.04 -6.53
N PRO A 60 -19.10 1.36 -7.61
CA PRO A 60 -20.23 1.81 -8.40
C PRO A 60 -21.55 1.67 -7.62
N GLY A 61 -22.55 2.49 -7.96
CA GLY A 61 -23.86 2.45 -7.30
C GLY A 61 -24.53 1.07 -7.31
N VAL A 62 -24.25 0.22 -8.31
CA VAL A 62 -24.76 -1.16 -8.38
C VAL A 62 -24.34 -2.01 -7.17
N ALA A 63 -23.17 -1.75 -6.58
CA ALA A 63 -22.70 -2.46 -5.39
C ALA A 63 -23.65 -2.27 -4.20
N TYR A 64 -24.36 -1.14 -4.15
CA TYR A 64 -25.21 -0.75 -3.03
C TYR A 64 -26.69 -1.08 -3.21
N VAL A 65 -27.07 -1.80 -4.28
CA VAL A 65 -28.48 -2.11 -4.57
C VAL A 65 -29.09 -3.03 -3.52
N ASN A 66 -28.35 -4.05 -3.06
CA ASN A 66 -28.74 -4.91 -1.94
C ASN A 66 -27.52 -5.66 -1.38
N ASN A 67 -27.69 -6.29 -0.21
CA ASN A 67 -26.62 -7.03 0.48
C ASN A 67 -26.04 -8.18 -0.37
N THR A 68 -26.87 -8.91 -1.13
CA THR A 68 -26.39 -10.03 -1.96
C THR A 68 -25.44 -9.53 -3.05
N ILE A 69 -25.83 -8.46 -3.76
CA ILE A 69 -24.98 -7.84 -4.78
C ILE A 69 -23.71 -7.29 -4.14
N TYR A 70 -23.80 -6.59 -3.00
CA TYR A 70 -22.64 -6.04 -2.30
C TYR A 70 -21.61 -7.13 -1.97
N THR A 71 -22.05 -8.20 -1.30
CA THR A 71 -21.20 -9.30 -0.83
C THR A 71 -20.64 -10.19 -1.94
N GLU A 72 -21.25 -10.20 -3.13
CA GLU A 72 -20.73 -10.92 -4.30
C GLU A 72 -19.84 -10.03 -5.19
N PHE A 73 -20.30 -8.81 -5.46
CA PHE A 73 -19.66 -7.88 -6.39
C PHE A 73 -18.37 -7.29 -5.83
N VAL A 74 -18.38 -6.83 -4.58
CA VAL A 74 -17.23 -6.13 -3.99
C VAL A 74 -16.00 -7.04 -3.95
N PRO A 75 -16.07 -8.29 -3.45
CA PRO A 75 -14.91 -9.18 -3.46
C PRO A 75 -14.41 -9.50 -4.87
N ALA A 76 -15.32 -9.68 -5.83
CA ALA A 76 -14.97 -9.91 -7.23
C ALA A 76 -14.22 -8.70 -7.83
N TYR A 77 -14.63 -7.49 -7.47
CA TYR A 77 -13.96 -6.26 -7.90
C TYR A 77 -12.60 -6.07 -7.21
N LEU A 78 -12.51 -6.29 -5.90
CA LEU A 78 -11.27 -6.21 -5.11
C LEU A 78 -10.15 -7.09 -5.68
N SER A 79 -10.50 -8.29 -6.15
CA SER A 79 -9.56 -9.22 -6.78
C SER A 79 -8.96 -8.72 -8.11
N LYS A 80 -9.51 -7.66 -8.69
CA LYS A 80 -9.15 -7.17 -10.04
C LYS A 80 -8.54 -5.77 -10.04
N ILE A 81 -8.37 -5.15 -8.88
CA ILE A 81 -7.84 -3.79 -8.76
C ILE A 81 -6.44 -3.77 -8.15
N TYR A 82 -5.80 -2.61 -8.30
CA TYR A 82 -4.59 -2.20 -7.61
C TYR A 82 -4.95 -1.17 -6.55
N LEU A 83 -4.80 -1.54 -5.28
CA LEU A 83 -4.99 -0.63 -4.15
C LEU A 83 -3.70 0.15 -3.88
N LYS A 84 -3.76 1.48 -3.95
CA LYS A 84 -2.67 2.39 -3.62
C LYS A 84 -2.91 3.03 -2.26
N VAL A 85 -2.11 2.66 -1.27
CA VAL A 85 -2.15 3.16 0.11
C VAL A 85 -1.05 4.18 0.28
N GLY A 86 -1.41 5.40 0.72
CA GLY A 86 -0.47 6.52 0.82
C GLY A 86 -0.18 6.98 2.25
N ALA A 87 -1.12 6.79 3.17
CA ALA A 87 -1.01 7.25 4.55
C ALA A 87 -1.57 6.22 5.54
N SER A 88 -1.10 6.23 6.79
CA SER A 88 -1.56 5.28 7.81
C SER A 88 -3.09 5.30 8.04
N PRO A 89 -3.79 6.46 8.00
CA PRO A 89 -5.25 6.48 8.11
C PRO A 89 -5.99 5.73 6.98
N ASP A 90 -5.32 5.47 5.86
CA ASP A 90 -5.92 4.74 4.75
C ASP A 90 -6.06 3.24 5.10
N PHE A 91 -5.17 2.68 5.94
CA PHE A 91 -5.31 1.30 6.43
C PHE A 91 -6.56 1.14 7.29
N LEU A 92 -6.75 2.04 8.27
CA LEU A 92 -7.94 2.03 9.11
C LEU A 92 -9.23 2.22 8.28
N TYR A 93 -9.20 3.09 7.27
CA TYR A 93 -10.32 3.27 6.35
C TYR A 93 -10.67 1.97 5.60
N LEU A 94 -9.65 1.25 5.11
CA LEU A 94 -9.85 -0.04 4.46
C LEU A 94 -10.31 -1.13 5.43
N GLU A 95 -9.77 -1.18 6.65
CA GLU A 95 -10.19 -2.14 7.68
C GLU A 95 -11.68 -1.98 8.00
N ASN A 96 -12.12 -0.76 8.32
CA ASN A 96 -13.54 -0.47 8.57
C ASN A 96 -14.43 -0.85 7.38
N PHE A 97 -13.94 -0.66 6.15
CA PHE A 97 -14.66 -1.09 4.95
C PHE A 97 -14.69 -2.61 4.82
N PHE A 98 -13.58 -3.30 5.08
CA PHE A 98 -13.50 -4.75 4.95
C PHE A 98 -14.28 -5.49 6.03
N GLU A 99 -14.50 -4.89 7.21
CA GLU A 99 -15.37 -5.42 8.25
C GLU A 99 -16.84 -5.56 7.81
N THR A 100 -17.27 -4.85 6.77
CA THR A 100 -18.63 -4.98 6.24
C THR A 100 -18.79 -6.12 5.25
N LEU A 101 -17.67 -6.75 4.86
CA LEU A 101 -17.66 -7.90 3.97
C LEU A 101 -17.70 -9.20 4.78
N PRO A 102 -18.21 -10.30 4.20
CA PRO A 102 -18.16 -11.60 4.85
C PRO A 102 -16.73 -11.99 5.22
N ASN A 103 -16.56 -12.81 6.26
CA ASN A 103 -15.25 -13.26 6.72
C ASN A 103 -14.39 -13.81 5.57
N GLY A 104 -13.13 -13.36 5.50
CA GLY A 104 -12.20 -13.72 4.44
C GLY A 104 -12.52 -13.11 3.07
N LYS A 105 -13.39 -12.08 3.01
CA LYS A 105 -13.69 -11.36 1.77
C LYS A 105 -13.08 -9.96 1.64
N GLY A 106 -12.43 -9.46 2.69
CA GLY A 106 -11.67 -8.20 2.69
C GLY A 106 -10.24 -8.36 2.17
N TRP A 107 -9.25 -8.21 3.06
CA TRP A 107 -7.82 -8.30 2.76
C TRP A 107 -7.42 -9.54 1.95
N ASP A 108 -8.05 -10.68 2.22
CA ASP A 108 -7.80 -11.95 1.53
C ASP A 108 -8.08 -11.92 0.02
N ASN A 109 -8.87 -10.97 -0.50
CA ASN A 109 -9.10 -10.83 -1.95
C ASN A 109 -8.18 -9.82 -2.62
N ILE A 110 -7.31 -9.13 -1.88
CA ILE A 110 -6.42 -8.14 -2.47
C ILE A 110 -5.26 -8.86 -3.17
N LEU A 111 -5.29 -8.85 -4.51
CA LEU A 111 -4.21 -9.45 -5.32
C LEU A 111 -3.07 -8.46 -5.59
N ASN A 112 -3.34 -7.15 -5.60
CA ASN A 112 -2.35 -6.14 -5.93
C ASN A 112 -2.40 -4.96 -4.95
N LEU A 113 -1.27 -4.71 -4.28
CA LEU A 113 -1.11 -3.64 -3.31
C LEU A 113 0.08 -2.77 -3.67
N SER A 114 -0.07 -1.46 -3.53
CA SER A 114 0.98 -0.48 -3.73
C SER A 114 1.04 0.48 -2.55
N LEU A 115 2.20 0.55 -1.91
CA LEU A 115 2.50 1.47 -0.82
C LEU A 115 3.23 2.67 -1.41
N LEU A 116 2.59 3.84 -1.42
CA LEU A 116 3.12 5.02 -2.14
C LEU A 116 4.29 5.70 -1.42
N ASN A 117 4.45 5.47 -0.11
CA ASN A 117 5.64 5.84 0.63
C ASN A 117 5.75 4.96 1.88
N LEU A 118 6.50 3.86 1.80
CA LEU A 118 6.63 2.93 2.93
C LEU A 118 7.31 3.60 4.13
N ALA A 119 8.35 4.41 3.93
CA ALA A 119 9.03 5.08 5.04
C ALA A 119 8.08 6.00 5.84
N SER A 120 7.15 6.68 5.17
CA SER A 120 6.14 7.49 5.84
C SER A 120 5.04 6.66 6.52
N LEU A 121 4.77 5.45 6.05
CA LEU A 121 3.82 4.51 6.67
C LEU A 121 4.45 3.82 7.88
N ALA A 122 5.73 3.48 7.78
CA ALA A 122 6.52 2.68 8.72
C ALA A 122 7.60 3.55 9.43
N ARG A 123 7.17 4.70 9.98
CA ARG A 123 8.09 5.70 10.60
C ARG A 123 8.77 5.23 11.87
N SER A 124 8.23 4.19 12.51
CA SER A 124 8.80 3.57 13.71
C SER A 124 8.80 2.05 13.53
N PRO A 125 9.64 1.31 14.28
CA PRO A 125 9.63 -0.15 14.24
C PRO A 125 8.24 -0.75 14.52
N ALA A 126 7.49 -0.19 15.48
CA ALA A 126 6.13 -0.63 15.77
C ALA A 126 5.19 -0.44 14.56
N ARG A 127 5.25 0.72 13.90
CA ARG A 127 4.45 0.96 12.68
C ARG A 127 4.91 0.11 11.50
N ALA A 128 6.20 -0.16 11.38
CA ALA A 128 6.73 -1.05 10.35
C ALA A 128 6.16 -2.47 10.52
N ASN A 129 6.11 -2.96 11.76
CA ASN A 129 5.53 -4.25 12.10
C ASN A 129 4.03 -4.29 11.76
N GLU A 130 3.25 -3.28 12.18
CA GLU A 130 1.82 -3.18 11.86
C GLU A 130 1.57 -3.17 10.34
N VAL A 131 2.32 -2.36 9.59
CA VAL A 131 2.19 -2.30 8.12
C VAL A 131 2.52 -3.67 7.50
N MET A 132 3.55 -4.35 8.01
CA MET A 132 3.94 -5.67 7.51
C MET A 132 2.88 -6.73 7.86
N ASP A 133 2.30 -6.68 9.06
CA ASP A 133 1.17 -7.53 9.47
C ASP A 133 -0.02 -7.35 8.54
N THR A 134 -0.36 -6.12 8.18
CA THR A 134 -1.44 -5.85 7.22
C THR A 134 -1.14 -6.44 5.85
N ILE A 135 0.10 -6.30 5.35
CA ILE A 135 0.51 -6.90 4.07
C ILE A 135 0.39 -8.42 4.10
N ILE A 136 0.86 -9.05 5.18
CA ILE A 136 0.79 -10.51 5.37
C ILE A 136 -0.67 -10.99 5.52
N GLY A 137 -1.53 -10.15 6.10
CA GLY A 137 -2.98 -10.35 6.16
C GLY A 137 -3.64 -10.46 4.78
N ALA A 138 -3.06 -9.87 3.73
CA ALA A 138 -3.50 -10.05 2.35
C ALA A 138 -2.97 -11.38 1.77
N ARG A 139 -3.55 -12.51 2.20
CA ARG A 139 -3.02 -13.85 1.91
C ARG A 139 -2.94 -14.19 0.42
N ALA A 140 -3.84 -13.65 -0.40
CA ALA A 140 -3.84 -13.87 -1.85
C ALA A 140 -2.98 -12.86 -2.64
N LEU A 141 -2.24 -11.97 -1.95
CA LEU A 141 -1.44 -10.93 -2.60
C LEU A 141 -0.44 -11.54 -3.58
N GLN A 142 -0.50 -11.09 -4.84
CA GLN A 142 0.36 -11.55 -5.92
C GLN A 142 1.40 -10.51 -6.32
N VAL A 143 1.04 -9.23 -6.26
CA VAL A 143 1.91 -8.11 -6.64
C VAL A 143 1.96 -7.10 -5.52
N LEU A 144 3.16 -6.86 -5.01
CA LEU A 144 3.44 -5.81 -4.03
C LEU A 144 4.36 -4.77 -4.66
N VAL A 145 3.94 -3.51 -4.62
CA VAL A 145 4.74 -2.37 -5.06
C VAL A 145 5.05 -1.49 -3.86
N ILE A 146 6.33 -1.29 -3.56
CA ILE A 146 6.79 -0.49 -2.43
C ILE A 146 7.51 0.73 -3.00
N ASN A 147 7.04 1.92 -2.67
CA ASN A 147 7.71 3.15 -3.05
C ASN A 147 8.49 3.73 -1.86
N PHE A 148 9.71 4.18 -2.14
CA PHE A 148 10.55 4.99 -1.26
C PHE A 148 10.89 6.30 -1.95
N ARG A 149 11.07 7.37 -1.17
CA ARG A 149 11.82 8.53 -1.67
C ARG A 149 13.30 8.30 -1.41
N LEU A 150 14.15 8.82 -2.29
CA LEU A 150 15.60 8.67 -2.15
C LEU A 150 16.10 9.21 -0.79
N GLN A 151 15.53 10.31 -0.31
CA GLN A 151 15.84 10.87 1.01
C GLN A 151 15.55 9.89 2.18
N ASP A 152 14.61 8.97 2.01
CA ASP A 152 14.20 8.02 3.05
C ASP A 152 15.23 6.88 3.22
N LEU A 153 16.21 6.79 2.31
CA LEU A 153 17.32 5.85 2.38
C LEU A 153 18.53 6.42 3.12
N TYR A 154 18.45 7.65 3.61
CA TYR A 154 19.49 8.29 4.38
C TYR A 154 19.12 8.30 5.86
N LEU A 155 19.99 7.73 6.67
CA LEU A 155 19.93 7.79 8.11
C LEU A 155 20.55 9.11 8.58
N PRO A 156 20.00 9.71 9.66
CA PRO A 156 20.73 10.75 10.36
C PRO A 156 22.12 10.21 10.73
N PRO A 157 23.16 11.04 10.74
CA PRO A 157 24.48 10.60 11.18
C PRO A 157 24.37 10.00 12.60
N ASP A 158 25.22 9.00 12.91
CA ASP A 158 25.27 8.40 14.25
C ASP A 158 25.80 9.43 15.25
N TRP A 159 24.90 10.27 15.77
CA TRP A 159 25.23 11.24 16.80
C TRP A 159 25.23 10.55 18.16
N ARG A 160 26.35 10.66 18.88
CA ARG A 160 26.48 10.09 20.25
C ARG A 160 25.56 10.80 21.24
N HIS A 161 25.20 12.05 20.94
CA HIS A 161 24.27 12.89 21.68
C HIS A 161 23.64 13.90 20.72
N PRO A 162 22.46 14.46 21.05
CA PRO A 162 21.95 15.65 20.37
C PRO A 162 23.00 16.77 20.41
N PRO A 163 23.11 17.64 19.39
CA PRO A 163 24.04 18.76 19.43
C PRO A 163 23.75 19.65 20.64
N CYS A 164 24.77 19.87 21.46
CA CYS A 164 24.69 20.74 22.63
C CYS A 164 25.19 22.16 22.32
N SER A 165 25.84 22.37 21.17
CA SER A 165 26.29 23.69 20.72
C SER A 165 25.94 23.97 19.25
N ARG A 166 26.07 25.25 18.88
CA ARG A 166 25.86 25.72 17.50
C ARG A 166 26.96 25.23 16.55
N GLU A 167 28.22 25.19 17.00
CA GLU A 167 29.31 24.61 16.21
C GLU A 167 29.11 23.11 15.95
N GLU A 168 28.66 22.37 16.98
CA GLU A 168 28.38 20.94 16.88
C GLU A 168 27.19 20.66 15.94
N ALA A 169 26.15 21.50 15.99
CA ALA A 169 25.05 21.45 15.03
C ALA A 169 25.51 21.71 13.59
N LEU A 170 26.43 22.67 13.38
CA LEU A 170 27.00 22.96 12.05
C LEU A 170 27.90 21.82 11.55
N GLU A 171 28.72 21.23 12.42
CA GLU A 171 29.54 20.05 12.12
C GLU A 171 28.67 18.84 11.78
N TYR A 172 27.54 18.66 12.46
CA TYR A 172 26.54 17.65 12.15
C TYR A 172 25.77 17.92 10.86
N THR A 173 25.59 19.19 10.48
CA THR A 173 25.01 19.57 9.18
C THR A 173 25.99 19.27 8.03
N ASN A 174 27.30 19.31 8.31
CA ASN A 174 28.37 19.05 7.34
C ASN A 174 28.75 17.56 7.24
N ASN A 175 28.32 16.70 8.18
CA ASN A 175 28.49 15.26 8.10
C ASN A 175 27.39 14.65 7.21
N PRO A 176 27.73 14.03 6.07
CA PRO A 176 26.73 13.48 5.17
C PRO A 176 25.94 12.38 5.86
N ALA A 177 24.62 12.41 5.68
CA ALA A 177 23.72 11.39 6.18
C ALA A 177 24.23 9.99 5.77
N LYS A 178 24.30 9.06 6.73
CA LYS A 178 24.74 7.69 6.45
C LYS A 178 23.69 7.04 5.58
N THR A 179 24.07 6.43 4.48
CA THR A 179 23.12 5.67 3.69
C THR A 179 22.72 4.39 4.44
N ALA A 180 21.42 4.14 4.56
CA ALA A 180 20.89 2.89 5.08
C ALA A 180 21.35 1.72 4.21
N GLY A 181 22.09 0.78 4.80
CA GLY A 181 22.48 -0.44 4.10
C GLY A 181 21.27 -1.35 3.85
N ALA A 182 21.37 -2.24 2.86
CA ALA A 182 20.30 -3.20 2.55
C ALA A 182 19.87 -4.03 3.77
N LYS A 183 20.83 -4.50 4.58
CA LYS A 183 20.54 -5.24 5.82
C LYS A 183 19.71 -4.44 6.82
N TYR A 184 20.06 -3.16 7.02
CA TYR A 184 19.27 -2.27 7.88
C TYR A 184 17.84 -2.13 7.36
N LEU A 185 17.65 -1.93 6.05
CA LEU A 185 16.31 -1.81 5.46
C LEU A 185 15.50 -3.11 5.61
N MET A 186 16.15 -4.27 5.46
CA MET A 186 15.51 -5.57 5.66
C MET A 186 15.02 -5.79 7.09
N GLU A 187 15.80 -5.34 8.08
CA GLU A 187 15.45 -5.42 9.50
C GLU A 187 14.38 -4.39 9.86
N GLN A 188 14.62 -3.12 9.52
CA GLN A 188 13.77 -1.99 9.89
C GLN A 188 12.35 -2.10 9.33
N TYR A 189 12.19 -2.61 8.10
CA TYR A 189 10.89 -2.80 7.46
C TYR A 189 10.41 -4.26 7.48
N GLU A 190 11.10 -5.14 8.19
CA GLU A 190 10.75 -6.56 8.33
C GLU A 190 10.52 -7.32 7.00
N PHE A 191 11.23 -6.94 5.92
CA PHE A 191 11.02 -7.53 4.59
C PHE A 191 11.20 -9.04 4.54
N HIS A 192 11.99 -9.60 5.47
CA HIS A 192 12.17 -11.04 5.60
C HIS A 192 10.86 -11.81 5.79
N ARG A 193 9.82 -11.17 6.34
CA ARG A 193 8.51 -11.81 6.55
C ARG A 193 7.73 -12.02 5.25
N LEU A 194 8.01 -11.22 4.22
CA LEU A 194 7.39 -11.39 2.89
C LEU A 194 7.78 -12.73 2.25
N PHE A 195 8.92 -13.31 2.64
CA PHE A 195 9.40 -14.60 2.12
C PHE A 195 8.44 -15.76 2.40
N ALA A 196 7.58 -15.65 3.43
CA ALA A 196 6.59 -16.67 3.75
C ALA A 196 5.29 -16.59 2.89
N MET A 197 5.13 -15.55 2.06
CA MET A 197 3.91 -15.31 1.30
C MET A 197 3.84 -16.18 0.04
N LYS A 198 3.14 -17.33 0.13
CA LYS A 198 3.05 -18.34 -0.94
C LYS A 198 2.50 -17.84 -2.28
N HIS A 199 1.61 -16.85 -2.25
CA HIS A 199 0.95 -16.34 -3.46
C HIS A 199 1.64 -15.12 -4.06
N LEU A 200 2.62 -14.55 -3.36
CA LEU A 200 3.36 -13.41 -3.83
C LEU A 200 4.22 -13.87 -5.01
N LYS A 201 3.99 -13.27 -6.17
CA LYS A 201 4.70 -13.60 -7.41
C LYS A 201 5.68 -12.50 -7.80
N ARG A 202 5.36 -11.26 -7.43
CA ARG A 202 6.09 -10.08 -7.85
C ARG A 202 6.23 -9.05 -6.74
N ILE A 203 7.47 -8.62 -6.48
CA ILE A 203 7.76 -7.42 -5.70
C ILE A 203 8.47 -6.40 -6.57
N ILE A 204 8.00 -5.16 -6.49
CA ILE A 204 8.61 -4.02 -7.17
C ILE A 204 8.92 -2.96 -6.13
N ILE A 205 10.19 -2.68 -5.90
CA ILE A 205 10.61 -1.53 -5.09
C ILE A 205 10.90 -0.38 -6.03
N LYS A 206 10.20 0.74 -5.85
CA LYS A 206 10.37 1.95 -6.63
C LYS A 206 11.04 3.00 -5.78
N VAL A 207 12.06 3.65 -6.30
CA VAL A 207 12.74 4.75 -5.60
C VAL A 207 12.60 6.04 -6.39
N GLU A 208 11.97 7.02 -5.77
CA GLU A 208 11.68 8.34 -6.32
C GLU A 208 12.78 9.33 -5.93
N HIS A 209 13.43 9.93 -6.92
CA HIS A 209 14.59 10.81 -6.69
C HIS A 209 14.20 12.26 -6.30
N GLY A 210 13.04 12.74 -6.73
CA GLY A 210 12.62 14.13 -6.50
C GLY A 210 13.68 15.12 -7.02
N PHE A 211 14.14 16.03 -6.15
CA PHE A 211 15.17 17.03 -6.48
C PHE A 211 16.61 16.57 -6.19
N PHE A 212 16.80 15.39 -5.59
CA PHE A 212 18.14 14.91 -5.23
C PHE A 212 18.81 14.26 -6.44
N GLN A 213 20.05 14.67 -6.73
CA GLN A 213 20.86 14.02 -7.76
C GLN A 213 21.19 12.60 -7.33
N GLN A 214 21.09 11.65 -8.27
CA GLN A 214 21.58 10.29 -8.07
C GLN A 214 23.07 10.32 -7.71
N THR A 215 23.42 9.69 -6.59
CA THR A 215 24.82 9.42 -6.27
C THR A 215 25.14 7.97 -6.60
N PRO A 216 26.38 7.63 -6.99
CA PRO A 216 26.79 6.24 -7.17
C PRO A 216 26.46 5.37 -5.96
N ARG A 217 26.58 5.92 -4.73
CA ARG A 217 26.20 5.26 -3.48
C ARG A 217 24.72 4.89 -3.41
N SER A 218 23.82 5.78 -3.85
CA SER A 218 22.38 5.47 -3.89
C SER A 218 22.05 4.31 -4.83
N ASN A 219 22.76 4.18 -5.95
CA ASN A 219 22.57 3.08 -6.90
C ASN A 219 23.05 1.74 -6.33
N CYS A 220 24.18 1.74 -5.59
CA CYS A 220 24.69 0.54 -4.94
C CYS A 220 23.68 -0.05 -3.94
N ILE A 221 23.09 0.77 -3.07
CA ILE A 221 22.13 0.30 -2.04
C ILE A 221 20.91 -0.35 -2.68
N LEU A 222 20.44 0.19 -3.81
CA LEU A 222 19.31 -0.36 -4.52
C LEU A 222 19.64 -1.70 -5.18
N GLY A 223 20.86 -1.85 -5.70
CA GLY A 223 21.39 -3.13 -6.16
C GLY A 223 21.46 -4.14 -5.02
N ASP A 224 22.10 -3.77 -3.91
CA ASP A 224 22.27 -4.63 -2.74
C ASP A 224 20.90 -5.07 -2.16
N LEU A 225 19.94 -4.15 -2.08
CA LEU A 225 18.58 -4.46 -1.62
C LEU A 225 17.85 -5.40 -2.59
N ALA A 226 18.00 -5.17 -3.91
CA ALA A 226 17.43 -6.04 -4.92
C ALA A 226 17.96 -7.48 -4.77
N ASP A 227 19.26 -7.61 -4.58
CA ASP A 227 19.95 -8.90 -4.50
C ASP A 227 19.58 -9.63 -3.20
N VAL A 228 19.60 -8.94 -2.05
CA VAL A 228 19.18 -9.54 -0.77
C VAL A 228 17.73 -10.03 -0.80
N ILE A 229 16.82 -9.25 -1.39
CA ILE A 229 15.41 -9.65 -1.54
C ILE A 229 15.30 -10.85 -2.48
N ARG A 230 15.97 -10.81 -3.64
CA ARG A 230 15.94 -11.89 -4.62
C ARG A 230 16.47 -13.19 -4.03
N ASP A 231 17.58 -13.14 -3.30
CA ASP A 231 18.20 -14.30 -2.67
C ASP A 231 17.32 -14.86 -1.54
N GLY A 232 16.69 -13.99 -0.74
CA GLY A 232 15.72 -14.41 0.26
C GLY A 232 14.52 -15.15 -0.33
N PHE A 233 13.99 -14.68 -1.48
CA PHE A 233 12.90 -15.36 -2.17
C PHE A 233 13.30 -16.64 -2.89
N ARG A 234 14.53 -16.71 -3.42
CA ARG A 234 15.08 -17.96 -3.97
C ARG A 234 15.19 -19.04 -2.89
N ALA A 235 15.64 -18.65 -1.70
CA ALA A 235 15.72 -19.56 -0.56
C ALA A 235 14.34 -20.02 -0.05
N ALA A 236 13.33 -19.15 -0.16
CA ALA A 236 11.98 -19.42 0.37
C ALA A 236 11.01 -20.11 -0.62
N SER A 237 11.40 -20.31 -1.88
CA SER A 237 10.62 -20.98 -2.93
C SER A 237 9.20 -20.41 -3.13
N GLY A 238 9.04 -19.35 -3.92
CA GLY A 238 7.69 -18.87 -4.28
C GLY A 238 7.59 -17.63 -5.20
N VAL A 239 8.46 -16.63 -5.03
CA VAL A 239 8.42 -15.40 -5.84
C VAL A 239 9.20 -15.57 -7.14
N ILE A 240 8.55 -15.22 -8.25
CA ILE A 240 9.07 -15.40 -9.62
C ILE A 240 9.84 -14.16 -10.07
N ASP A 241 9.46 -12.96 -9.60
CA ASP A 241 10.07 -11.69 -9.99
C ASP A 241 10.26 -10.74 -8.78
N ALA A 242 11.50 -10.36 -8.51
CA ALA A 242 11.85 -9.32 -7.56
C ALA A 242 12.70 -8.28 -8.26
N SER A 243 12.18 -7.05 -8.37
CA SER A 243 12.83 -5.96 -9.11
C SER A 243 12.87 -4.67 -8.30
N VAL A 244 13.95 -3.93 -8.48
CA VAL A 244 14.08 -2.56 -7.97
C VAL A 244 14.13 -1.63 -9.19
N GLN A 245 13.24 -0.66 -9.22
CA GLN A 245 13.07 0.30 -10.31
C GLN A 245 13.38 1.70 -9.81
N GLN A 246 14.20 2.42 -10.56
CA GLN A 246 14.46 3.83 -10.31
C GLN A 246 13.47 4.67 -11.09
N LEU A 247 12.83 5.62 -10.42
CA LEU A 247 11.89 6.54 -11.04
C LEU A 247 12.45 7.96 -10.96
N THR A 248 12.86 8.47 -12.12
CA THR A 248 13.14 9.89 -12.29
C THR A 248 11.81 10.63 -12.44
N ILE A 249 11.39 11.34 -11.39
CA ILE A 249 10.27 12.27 -11.49
C ILE A 249 10.81 13.55 -12.13
N ALA A 250 10.83 13.60 -13.46
CA ALA A 250 11.00 14.86 -14.17
C ALA A 250 9.78 15.74 -13.87
N LYS A 251 10.01 17.00 -13.50
CA LYS A 251 8.97 18.02 -13.45
C LYS A 251 8.50 18.37 -14.86
#